data_AF-A0A7W7HQN4-F1
#
_entry.id   AF-A0A7W7HQN4-F1
#
_cell.length_a   1.000
_cell.length_b   1.000
_cell.length_c   1.000
_cell.angle_alpha   90.00
_cell.angle_beta   90.00
_cell.angle_gamma   90.00
#
_symmetry.space_group_name_H-M   'P 1'
#
loop_
_entity.id
_entity.type
_entity.pdbx_description
1 polymer ?
#
loop_
_entity_poly.entity_id
_entity_poly.type
_entity_poly.pdbx_seq_one_letter_code
_entity_poly.pdbx_strand_id
1 'polypeptide(L)'
;MDPHDDPMAKYRAKAAEMRAALDREMAEDEAKGAAMSAVSEHRGGTLRLVAAMAGIAVLSLAIVGFGITLVGMSHHDFDDAHGTGWAVVEACDRHGPVTNQGFGYWDSCRFTVRWDDGTADDDLVSDGLFASADIGRDVRVGYLDRSADSMELAREDTPPRPWFKWIGVVVGIIGGLPLLVIGIMISLLLQRK
;
A
#
# COMPACT_ATOMS: atom_id res chain seq x y z
N MET A 1 66.17 -21.11 52.66
CA MET A 1 65.35 -21.34 51.45
C MET A 1 63.97 -20.81 51.77
N ASP A 2 63.60 -19.67 51.18
CA ASP A 2 62.25 -19.13 51.31
C ASP A 2 61.26 -20.08 50.63
N PRO A 3 60.18 -20.52 51.32
CA PRO A 3 59.17 -21.41 50.76
C PRO A 3 58.23 -20.70 49.77
N HIS A 4 58.63 -19.54 49.23
CA HIS A 4 57.69 -18.53 48.76
C HIS A 4 57.52 -18.40 47.25
N ASP A 5 58.13 -19.24 46.42
CA ASP A 5 57.92 -19.23 44.97
C ASP A 5 57.76 -20.65 44.43
N ASP A 6 56.63 -21.29 44.74
CA ASP A 6 56.19 -22.46 43.97
C ASP A 6 55.46 -21.96 42.70
N PRO A 7 56.10 -21.98 41.52
CA PRO A 7 55.47 -21.55 40.28
C PRO A 7 54.19 -22.34 39.99
N MET A 8 54.05 -23.57 40.51
CA MET A 8 52.85 -24.39 40.32
C MET A 8 51.63 -23.81 41.04
N ALA A 9 51.81 -23.08 42.15
CA ALA A 9 50.71 -22.41 42.84
C ALA A 9 50.09 -21.32 41.94
N LYS A 10 50.94 -20.56 41.22
CA LYS A 10 50.50 -19.53 40.27
C LYS A 10 49.74 -20.11 39.08
N TYR A 11 50.19 -21.24 38.53
CA TYR A 11 49.49 -21.92 37.44
C TYR A 11 48.13 -22.47 37.87
N ARG A 12 48.02 -23.02 39.08
CA ARG A 12 46.74 -23.51 39.62
C ARG A 12 45.73 -22.38 39.83
N ALA A 13 46.18 -21.24 40.35
CA ALA A 13 45.31 -20.06 40.51
C ALA A 13 44.78 -19.57 39.16
N LYS A 14 45.66 -19.43 38.15
CA LYS A 14 45.26 -18.99 36.79
C LYS A 14 44.32 -19.98 36.10
N ALA A 15 44.53 -21.29 36.29
CA ALA A 15 43.64 -22.31 35.75
C ALA A 15 42.26 -22.30 36.40
N ALA A 16 42.17 -22.01 37.71
CA ALA A 16 40.90 -21.87 38.41
C ALA A 16 40.11 -20.63 37.93
N GLU A 17 40.80 -19.50 37.71
CA GLU A 17 40.19 -18.30 37.15
C GLU A 17 39.64 -18.50 35.73
N MET A 18 40.41 -19.17 34.85
CA MET A 18 39.93 -19.46 33.49
C MET A 18 38.71 -20.38 33.48
N ARG A 19 38.67 -21.40 34.35
CA ARG A 19 37.48 -22.27 34.48
C ARG A 19 36.27 -21.48 34.97
N ALA A 20 36.44 -20.64 35.99
CA ALA A 20 35.36 -19.81 36.51
C ALA A 20 34.84 -18.78 35.48
N ALA A 21 35.70 -18.28 34.57
CA ALA A 21 35.29 -17.41 33.49
C ALA A 21 34.48 -18.17 32.42
N LEU A 22 34.94 -19.36 32.02
CA LEU A 22 34.25 -20.20 31.05
C LEU A 22 32.86 -20.63 31.54
N ASP A 23 32.76 -20.99 32.83
CA ASP A 23 31.48 -21.39 33.44
C ASP A 23 30.46 -20.23 33.46
N ARG A 24 30.92 -18.99 33.63
CA ARG A 24 30.04 -17.81 33.53
C ARG A 24 29.56 -17.56 32.11
N GLU A 25 30.44 -17.70 31.12
CA GLU A 25 30.09 -17.52 29.71
C GLU A 25 29.08 -18.58 29.26
N MET A 26 29.30 -19.85 29.64
CA MET A 26 28.34 -20.93 29.38
C MET A 26 27.00 -20.69 30.09
N ALA A 27 27.00 -20.24 31.35
CA ALA A 27 25.77 -19.94 32.07
C ALA A 27 25.00 -18.76 31.46
N GLU A 28 25.69 -17.72 30.98
CA GLU A 28 25.06 -16.62 30.25
C GLU A 28 24.48 -17.08 28.90
N ASP A 29 25.18 -17.94 28.18
CA ASP A 29 24.72 -18.45 26.90
C ASP A 29 23.57 -19.45 27.05
N GLU A 30 23.57 -20.29 28.10
CA GLU A 30 22.43 -21.12 28.47
C GLU A 30 21.23 -20.27 28.90
N ALA A 31 21.44 -19.19 29.66
CA ALA A 31 20.36 -18.27 30.05
C ALA A 31 19.77 -17.53 28.83
N LYS A 32 20.61 -17.09 27.88
CA LYS A 32 20.16 -16.50 26.61
C LYS A 32 19.43 -17.53 25.75
N GLY A 33 19.94 -18.76 25.69
CA GLY A 33 19.31 -19.89 24.98
C GLY A 33 17.95 -20.24 25.58
N ALA A 34 17.84 -20.31 26.91
CA ALA A 34 16.60 -20.57 27.62
C ALA A 34 15.59 -19.43 27.46
N ALA A 35 16.03 -18.16 27.48
CA ALA A 35 15.18 -17.00 27.22
C ALA A 35 14.65 -16.99 25.77
N MET A 36 15.48 -17.38 24.80
CA MET A 36 15.03 -17.55 23.40
C MET A 36 14.10 -18.77 23.23
N SER A 37 14.36 -19.87 23.94
CA SER A 37 13.49 -21.06 23.92
C SER A 37 12.12 -20.82 24.57
N ALA A 38 12.07 -20.02 25.64
CA ALA A 38 10.81 -19.64 26.31
C ALA A 38 9.87 -18.80 25.42
N VAL A 39 10.39 -18.14 24.38
CA VAL A 39 9.58 -17.42 23.38
C VAL A 39 8.99 -18.37 22.31
N SER A 40 9.49 -19.61 22.19
CA SER A 40 9.09 -20.54 21.13
C SER A 40 8.01 -21.57 21.50
N GLU A 41 7.58 -21.64 22.76
CA GLU A 41 6.54 -22.58 23.18
C GLU A 41 5.12 -21.99 22.98
N HIS A 42 4.79 -21.64 21.75
CA HIS A 42 3.42 -21.27 21.34
C HIS A 42 2.79 -22.39 20.51
N ARG A 43 2.43 -23.49 21.20
CA ARG A 43 1.78 -24.70 20.67
C ARG A 43 0.29 -24.51 20.28
N GLY A 44 -0.09 -23.29 19.89
CA GLY A 44 -1.35 -22.93 19.23
C GLY A 44 -1.15 -22.43 17.79
N GLY A 45 -0.03 -22.82 17.18
CA GLY A 45 0.70 -22.05 16.15
C GLY A 45 0.03 -21.88 14.80
N THR A 46 -0.78 -22.82 14.31
CA THR A 46 -1.30 -22.73 12.94
C THR A 46 -2.49 -21.79 12.83
N LEU A 47 -3.47 -21.87 13.73
CA LEU A 47 -4.66 -21.00 13.69
C LEU A 47 -4.28 -19.53 13.89
N ARG A 48 -3.40 -19.24 14.87
CA ARG A 48 -2.94 -17.87 15.12
C ARG A 48 -2.12 -17.31 13.96
N LEU A 49 -1.27 -18.13 13.34
CA LEU A 49 -0.52 -17.73 12.14
C LEU A 49 -1.47 -17.44 10.98
N VAL A 50 -2.44 -18.32 10.71
CA VAL A 50 -3.44 -18.11 9.64
C VAL A 50 -4.26 -16.85 9.91
N ALA A 51 -4.70 -16.62 11.15
CA ALA A 51 -5.43 -15.42 11.53
C ALA A 51 -4.58 -14.15 11.37
N ALA A 52 -3.30 -14.20 11.76
CA ALA A 52 -2.37 -13.09 11.56
C ALA A 52 -2.14 -12.78 10.07
N MET A 53 -1.93 -13.82 9.25
CA MET A 53 -1.76 -13.69 7.80
C MET A 53 -3.01 -13.12 7.14
N ALA A 54 -4.20 -13.58 7.53
CA ALA A 54 -5.46 -13.04 7.06
C ALA A 54 -5.63 -11.57 7.47
N GLY A 55 -5.31 -11.22 8.72
CA GLY A 55 -5.34 -9.83 9.20
C GLY A 55 -4.40 -8.91 8.41
N ILE A 56 -3.16 -9.35 8.16
CA ILE A 56 -2.20 -8.63 7.33
C ILE A 56 -2.71 -8.48 5.91
N ALA A 57 -3.29 -9.54 5.31
CA ALA A 57 -3.83 -9.48 3.95
C ALA A 57 -4.99 -8.48 3.85
N VAL A 58 -5.93 -8.48 4.80
CA VAL A 58 -7.04 -7.53 4.85
C VAL A 58 -6.54 -6.09 5.01
N LEU A 59 -5.60 -5.86 5.94
CA LEU A 59 -4.99 -4.54 6.14
C LEU A 59 -4.26 -4.06 4.88
N SER A 60 -3.55 -4.97 4.21
CA SER A 60 -2.82 -4.66 2.98
C SER A 60 -3.76 -4.30 1.84
N LEU A 61 -4.86 -5.03 1.66
CA LEU A 61 -5.91 -4.70 0.70
C LEU A 61 -6.55 -3.33 1.00
N ALA A 62 -6.77 -3.01 2.28
CA ALA A 62 -7.27 -1.70 2.68
C ALA A 62 -6.28 -0.56 2.34
N ILE A 63 -4.98 -0.78 2.55
CA ILE A 63 -3.94 0.20 2.20
C ILE A 63 -3.85 0.37 0.67
N VAL A 64 -3.88 -0.73 -0.09
CA VAL A 64 -3.85 -0.68 -1.57
C VAL A 64 -5.07 0.05 -2.11
N GLY A 65 -6.28 -0.29 -1.65
CA GLY A 65 -7.50 0.38 -2.10
C GLY A 65 -7.51 1.87 -1.74
N PHE A 66 -6.93 2.26 -0.60
CA PHE A 66 -6.75 3.67 -0.26
C PHE A 66 -5.76 4.37 -1.20
N GLY A 67 -4.67 3.68 -1.57
CA GLY A 67 -3.73 4.17 -2.59
C GLY A 67 -4.40 4.41 -3.94
N ILE A 68 -5.25 3.48 -4.39
CA ILE A 68 -6.03 3.62 -5.63
C ILE A 68 -6.97 4.83 -5.56
N THR A 69 -7.69 5.01 -4.44
CA THR A 69 -8.55 6.19 -4.23
C THR A 69 -7.76 7.50 -4.32
N LEU A 70 -6.57 7.57 -3.72
CA LEU A 70 -5.72 8.77 -3.79
C LEU A 70 -5.28 9.08 -5.23
N VAL A 71 -4.94 8.05 -6.01
CA VAL A 71 -4.60 8.23 -7.44
C VAL A 71 -5.81 8.69 -8.23
N GLY A 72 -7.01 8.12 -8.00
CA GLY A 72 -8.24 8.57 -8.67
C GLY A 72 -8.61 10.02 -8.38
N MET A 73 -8.23 10.55 -7.21
CA MET A 73 -8.43 11.97 -6.88
C MET A 73 -7.40 12.90 -7.53
N SER A 74 -6.32 12.39 -8.13
CA SER A 74 -5.38 13.23 -8.87
C SER A 74 -5.99 13.61 -10.21
N HIS A 75 -6.54 14.81 -10.27
CA HIS A 75 -7.04 15.39 -11.51
C HIS A 75 -5.88 16.02 -12.29
N HIS A 76 -6.02 16.01 -13.61
CA HIS A 76 -5.11 16.65 -14.53
C HIS A 76 -5.27 18.17 -14.51
N ASP A 77 -4.23 18.87 -14.95
CA ASP A 77 -4.26 20.32 -15.08
C ASP A 77 -5.13 20.73 -16.28
N PHE A 78 -5.93 21.77 -16.10
CA PHE A 78 -6.74 22.32 -17.18
C PHE A 78 -5.88 23.09 -18.19
N ASP A 79 -4.75 23.66 -17.73
CA ASP A 79 -3.84 24.43 -18.58
C ASP A 79 -3.13 23.55 -19.64
N ASP A 80 -3.11 22.22 -19.45
CA ASP A 80 -2.54 21.26 -20.38
C ASP A 80 -3.52 20.85 -21.51
N ALA A 81 -4.74 21.39 -21.52
CA ALA A 81 -5.77 21.01 -22.49
C ALA A 81 -5.45 21.45 -23.93
N HIS A 82 -5.64 20.55 -24.90
CA HIS A 82 -5.48 20.80 -26.33
C HIS A 82 -6.69 21.50 -26.97
N GLY A 83 -7.85 21.44 -26.32
CA GLY A 83 -9.09 22.09 -26.74
C GLY A 83 -10.03 22.27 -25.57
N THR A 84 -10.94 23.24 -25.65
CA THR A 84 -11.87 23.56 -24.56
C THR A 84 -13.31 23.55 -25.04
N GLY A 85 -14.22 23.27 -24.12
CA GLY A 85 -15.65 23.21 -24.40
C GLY A 85 -16.49 23.24 -23.13
N TRP A 86 -17.78 23.03 -23.31
CA TRP A 86 -18.78 22.97 -22.25
C TRP A 86 -19.43 21.59 -22.22
N ALA A 87 -19.30 20.91 -21.09
CA ALA A 87 -19.97 19.65 -20.82
C ALA A 87 -21.32 19.90 -20.13
N VAL A 88 -22.35 19.17 -20.55
CA VAL A 88 -23.66 19.14 -19.90
C VAL A 88 -23.92 17.72 -19.42
N VAL A 89 -24.04 17.56 -18.10
CA VAL A 89 -24.28 16.26 -17.48
C VAL A 89 -25.75 15.92 -17.54
N GLU A 90 -26.08 14.76 -18.11
CA GLU A 90 -27.46 14.32 -18.33
C GLU A 90 -27.95 13.40 -17.22
N ALA A 91 -27.13 12.43 -16.84
CA ALA A 91 -27.47 11.42 -15.85
C ALA A 91 -26.21 10.93 -15.15
N CYS A 92 -26.34 10.49 -13.89
CA CYS A 92 -25.25 9.88 -13.14
C CYS A 92 -25.74 8.63 -12.40
N ASP A 93 -24.93 7.58 -12.45
CA ASP A 93 -25.10 6.35 -11.69
C ASP A 93 -24.06 6.31 -10.56
N ARG A 94 -24.52 6.11 -9.32
CA ARG A 94 -23.63 6.05 -8.16
C ARG A 94 -23.12 4.64 -7.93
N HIS A 95 -21.81 4.52 -7.76
CA HIS A 95 -21.11 3.28 -7.44
C HIS A 95 -20.40 3.38 -6.09
N GLY A 96 -20.23 2.25 -5.38
CA GLY A 96 -19.55 2.20 -4.08
C GLY A 96 -20.16 1.16 -3.12
N PRO A 97 -19.66 1.07 -1.86
CA PRO A 97 -18.54 1.82 -1.29
C PRO A 97 -17.15 1.20 -1.56
N VAL A 98 -17.10 0.03 -2.19
CA VAL A 98 -15.87 -0.68 -2.55
C VAL A 98 -15.95 -1.10 -4.01
N THR A 99 -15.08 -0.55 -4.86
CA THR A 99 -15.01 -0.90 -6.31
C THR A 99 -13.55 -1.11 -6.73
N ASN A 100 -13.34 -1.46 -7.99
CA ASN A 100 -11.98 -1.54 -8.57
C ASN A 100 -11.30 -0.17 -8.69
N GLN A 101 -12.03 0.93 -8.48
CA GLN A 101 -11.52 2.30 -8.44
C GLN A 101 -11.18 2.76 -7.01
N GLY A 102 -11.25 1.84 -6.03
CA GLY A 102 -10.86 2.08 -4.64
C GLY A 102 -12.04 2.12 -3.68
N PHE A 103 -11.82 2.79 -2.55
CA PHE A 103 -12.83 3.03 -1.51
C PHE A 103 -13.55 4.36 -1.72
N GLY A 104 -14.85 4.37 -1.40
CA GLY A 104 -15.71 5.54 -1.45
C GLY A 104 -16.90 5.36 -2.38
N TYR A 105 -17.73 6.40 -2.41
CA TYR A 105 -18.76 6.53 -3.44
C TYR A 105 -18.23 7.43 -4.54
N TRP A 106 -18.49 7.05 -5.78
CA TRP A 106 -18.19 7.83 -6.97
C TRP A 106 -19.37 7.74 -7.92
N ASP A 107 -19.50 8.73 -8.80
CA ASP A 107 -20.57 8.79 -9.77
C ASP A 107 -19.96 8.53 -11.17
N SER A 108 -20.60 7.65 -11.94
CA SER A 108 -20.35 7.49 -13.38
C SER A 108 -21.41 8.29 -14.11
N CYS A 109 -21.01 9.33 -14.84
CA CYS A 109 -21.94 10.28 -15.43
C CYS A 109 -21.91 10.23 -16.96
N ARG A 110 -23.11 10.31 -17.55
CA ARG A 110 -23.32 10.55 -18.98
C ARG A 110 -23.44 12.03 -19.27
N PHE A 111 -22.74 12.51 -20.28
CA PHE A 111 -22.69 13.92 -20.64
C PHE A 111 -22.46 14.12 -22.13
N THR A 112 -22.88 15.28 -22.63
CA THR A 112 -22.53 15.78 -23.97
C THR A 112 -21.54 16.93 -23.82
N VAL A 113 -20.55 16.99 -24.71
CA VAL A 113 -19.61 18.12 -24.78
C VAL A 113 -19.85 18.90 -26.05
N ARG A 114 -19.97 20.22 -25.89
CA ARG A 114 -19.97 21.19 -26.98
C ARG A 114 -18.64 21.92 -26.98
N TRP A 115 -17.83 21.63 -27.98
CA TRP A 115 -16.50 22.21 -28.13
C TRP A 115 -16.57 23.63 -28.68
N ASP A 116 -15.57 24.45 -28.34
CA ASP A 116 -15.50 25.84 -28.80
C ASP A 116 -15.28 25.96 -30.32
N ASP A 117 -14.80 24.90 -30.98
CA ASP A 117 -14.68 24.81 -32.44
C ASP A 117 -16.02 24.54 -33.15
N GLY A 118 -17.11 24.36 -32.38
CA GLY A 118 -18.45 24.09 -32.86
C GLY A 118 -18.77 22.61 -33.06
N THR A 119 -17.81 21.71 -32.83
CA THR A 119 -18.07 20.27 -32.80
C THR A 119 -18.76 19.86 -31.51
N ALA A 120 -19.44 18.71 -31.55
CA ALA A 120 -20.08 18.13 -30.38
C ALA A 120 -19.79 16.63 -30.33
N ASP A 121 -19.50 16.14 -29.12
CA ASP A 121 -19.44 14.71 -28.82
C ASP A 121 -20.57 14.39 -27.84
N ASP A 122 -21.42 13.44 -28.22
CA ASP A 122 -22.61 13.03 -27.47
C ASP A 122 -22.40 11.69 -26.76
N ASP A 123 -23.16 11.47 -25.68
CA ASP A 123 -23.24 10.21 -24.92
C ASP A 123 -21.88 9.71 -24.39
N LEU A 124 -21.05 10.64 -23.94
CA LEU A 124 -19.78 10.31 -23.29
C LEU A 124 -20.03 9.84 -21.86
N VAL A 125 -19.24 8.87 -21.40
CA VAL A 125 -19.27 8.37 -20.03
C VAL A 125 -17.95 8.70 -19.35
N SER A 126 -18.01 9.27 -18.16
CA SER A 126 -16.83 9.57 -17.34
C SER A 126 -17.05 9.13 -15.90
N ASP A 127 -16.00 8.50 -15.35
CA ASP A 127 -15.99 8.02 -13.97
C ASP A 127 -15.31 9.05 -13.07
N GLY A 128 -16.07 9.64 -12.15
CA GLY A 128 -15.54 10.49 -11.08
C GLY A 128 -15.17 11.92 -11.47
N LEU A 129 -15.24 12.30 -12.76
CA LEU A 129 -15.01 13.68 -13.19
C LEU A 129 -16.18 14.61 -12.86
N PHE A 130 -17.41 14.11 -13.03
CA PHE A 130 -18.64 14.81 -12.72
C PHE A 130 -19.30 14.19 -11.50
N ALA A 131 -20.08 15.00 -10.79
CA ALA A 131 -20.91 14.55 -9.69
C ALA A 131 -22.39 14.67 -10.04
N SER A 132 -23.24 13.96 -9.30
CA SER A 132 -24.70 14.10 -9.40
C SER A 132 -25.20 15.55 -9.22
N ALA A 133 -24.40 16.41 -8.58
CA ALA A 133 -24.70 17.84 -8.41
C ALA A 133 -24.46 18.70 -9.67
N ASP A 134 -23.79 18.15 -10.68
CA ASP A 134 -23.50 18.80 -11.96
C ASP A 134 -24.61 18.54 -13.00
N ILE A 135 -25.59 17.67 -12.69
CA ILE A 135 -26.70 17.34 -13.61
C ILE A 135 -27.43 18.61 -14.06
N GLY A 136 -27.53 18.80 -15.37
CA GLY A 136 -28.17 19.94 -16.02
C GLY A 136 -27.39 21.26 -15.94
N ARG A 137 -26.14 21.25 -15.46
CA ARG A 137 -25.27 22.43 -15.42
C ARG A 137 -24.25 22.38 -16.55
N ASP A 138 -23.96 23.53 -17.13
CA ASP A 138 -22.82 23.71 -18.02
C ASP A 138 -21.52 23.74 -17.18
N VAL A 139 -20.60 22.83 -17.46
CA VAL A 139 -19.30 22.72 -16.80
C VAL A 139 -18.20 22.91 -17.84
N ARG A 140 -17.26 23.83 -17.59
CA ARG A 140 -16.13 24.03 -18.50
C ARG A 140 -15.17 22.84 -18.42
N VAL A 141 -14.84 22.27 -19.57
CA VAL A 141 -13.92 21.14 -19.69
C VAL A 141 -12.85 21.36 -20.75
N GLY A 142 -11.69 20.77 -20.50
CA GLY A 142 -10.54 20.75 -21.38
C GLY A 142 -10.26 19.32 -21.85
N TYR A 143 -9.99 19.16 -23.14
CA TYR A 143 -9.60 17.90 -23.76
C TYR A 143 -8.10 17.67 -23.60
N LEU A 144 -7.70 16.52 -23.04
CA LEU A 144 -6.29 16.16 -22.87
C LEU A 144 -5.85 15.12 -23.89
N ASP A 145 -6.50 13.95 -23.87
CA ASP A 145 -6.16 12.85 -24.77
C ASP A 145 -7.40 12.00 -25.09
N ARG A 146 -7.34 11.23 -26.18
CA ARG A 146 -8.39 10.30 -26.61
C ARG A 146 -7.78 8.92 -26.77
N SER A 147 -8.19 8.00 -25.91
CA SER A 147 -7.99 6.57 -26.11
C SER A 147 -9.14 6.00 -26.94
N ALA A 148 -8.98 4.76 -27.45
CA ALA A 148 -10.00 4.10 -28.26
C ALA A 148 -11.35 3.98 -27.54
N ASP A 149 -11.33 3.85 -26.21
CA ASP A 149 -12.51 3.56 -25.39
C ASP A 149 -12.79 4.66 -24.35
N SER A 150 -11.96 5.69 -24.24
CA SER A 150 -12.14 6.76 -23.25
C SER A 150 -11.58 8.11 -23.72
N MET A 151 -12.26 9.18 -23.33
CA MET A 151 -11.78 10.54 -23.50
C MET A 151 -11.30 11.07 -22.15
N GLU A 152 -10.06 11.54 -22.10
CA GLU A 152 -9.48 12.13 -20.91
C GLU A 152 -9.76 13.64 -20.91
N LEU A 153 -10.44 14.09 -19.85
CA LEU A 153 -10.92 15.46 -19.71
C LEU A 153 -10.44 16.07 -18.39
N ALA A 154 -10.12 17.35 -18.42
CA ALA A 154 -9.87 18.18 -17.24
C ALA A 154 -11.05 19.12 -16.98
N ARG A 155 -11.36 19.40 -15.71
CA ARG A 155 -12.31 20.44 -15.30
C ARG A 155 -11.58 21.70 -14.89
N GLU A 156 -12.08 22.86 -15.33
CA GLU A 156 -11.50 24.16 -14.96
C GLU A 156 -11.62 24.42 -13.45
N ASP A 157 -12.72 24.00 -12.82
CA ASP A 157 -12.99 24.23 -11.39
C ASP A 157 -12.16 23.36 -10.43
N THR A 158 -11.43 22.36 -10.94
CA THR A 158 -10.73 21.39 -10.09
C THR A 158 -9.23 21.70 -10.09
N PRO A 159 -8.65 22.20 -8.98
CA PRO A 159 -7.23 22.51 -8.95
C PRO A 159 -6.39 21.24 -9.10
N PRO A 160 -5.30 21.26 -9.88
CA PRO A 160 -4.42 20.12 -10.06
C PRO A 160 -3.74 19.75 -8.74
N ARG A 161 -3.73 18.45 -8.43
CA ARG A 161 -3.10 17.90 -7.21
C ARG A 161 -2.17 16.75 -7.55
N PRO A 162 -1.08 16.99 -8.31
CA PRO A 162 -0.19 15.93 -8.79
C PRO A 162 0.51 15.17 -7.66
N TRP A 163 0.63 15.77 -6.49
CA TRP A 163 1.23 15.13 -5.31
C TRP A 163 0.39 13.95 -4.79
N PHE A 164 -0.94 13.94 -4.98
CA PHE A 164 -1.78 12.80 -4.57
C PHE A 164 -1.45 11.54 -5.36
N LYS A 165 -1.11 11.68 -6.64
CA LYS A 165 -0.68 10.55 -7.49
C LYS A 165 0.54 9.87 -6.91
N TRP A 166 1.56 10.65 -6.54
CA TRP A 166 2.79 10.11 -5.95
C TRP A 166 2.56 9.45 -4.59
N ILE A 167 1.77 10.07 -3.72
CA ILE A 167 1.43 9.45 -2.43
C ILE A 167 0.65 8.17 -2.64
N GLY A 168 -0.36 8.18 -3.51
CA GLY A 168 -1.17 7.00 -3.81
C GLY A 168 -0.34 5.83 -4.34
N VAL A 169 0.61 6.10 -5.24
CA VAL A 169 1.57 5.09 -5.75
C VAL A 169 2.44 4.53 -4.64
N VAL A 170 3.05 5.39 -3.81
CA VAL A 170 3.93 4.95 -2.71
C VAL A 170 3.14 4.11 -1.69
N VAL A 171 1.96 4.57 -1.30
CA VAL A 171 1.07 3.85 -0.37
C VAL A 171 0.64 2.50 -0.98
N GLY A 172 0.29 2.49 -2.27
CA GLY A 172 -0.05 1.26 -2.99
C GLY A 172 1.10 0.24 -3.01
N ILE A 173 2.34 0.69 -3.22
CA ILE A 173 3.52 -0.19 -3.17
C ILE A 173 3.71 -0.76 -1.77
N ILE A 174 3.63 0.08 -0.72
CA ILE A 174 3.78 -0.37 0.67
C ILE A 174 2.70 -1.40 1.04
N GLY A 175 1.45 -1.16 0.62
CA GLY A 175 0.35 -2.11 0.83
C GLY A 175 0.46 -3.38 -0.03
N GLY A 176 1.05 -3.29 -1.22
CA GLY A 176 1.20 -4.43 -2.13
C GLY A 176 2.29 -5.42 -1.72
N LEU A 177 3.37 -4.93 -1.08
CA LEU A 177 4.53 -5.76 -0.69
C LEU A 177 4.15 -6.97 0.20
N PRO A 178 3.38 -6.82 1.28
CA PRO A 178 2.94 -7.96 2.08
C PRO A 178 2.12 -8.96 1.28
N LEU A 179 1.21 -8.53 0.40
CA LEU A 179 0.41 -9.42 -0.45
C LEU A 179 1.29 -10.23 -1.39
N LEU A 180 2.32 -9.60 -1.98
CA LEU A 180 3.30 -10.28 -2.82
C LEU A 180 4.06 -11.35 -2.04
N VAL A 181 4.54 -11.03 -0.83
CA VAL A 181 5.24 -12.01 0.04
C VAL A 181 4.32 -13.18 0.42
N ILE A 182 3.07 -12.89 0.81
CA ILE A 182 2.07 -13.91 1.12
C ILE A 182 1.80 -14.80 -0.10
N GLY A 183 1.63 -14.21 -1.28
CA GLY A 183 1.41 -14.95 -2.53
C GLY A 183 2.57 -15.87 -2.90
N ILE A 184 3.82 -15.39 -2.78
CA ILE A 184 5.03 -16.20 -3.00
C ILE A 184 5.08 -17.36 -2.00
N MET A 185 4.84 -17.10 -0.72
CA MET A 185 4.83 -18.14 0.33
C MET A 185 3.79 -19.22 0.04
N ILE A 186 2.56 -18.85 -0.35
CA ILE A 186 1.51 -19.80 -0.72
C ILE A 186 1.92 -20.62 -1.95
N SER A 187 2.46 -19.96 -2.98
CA SER A 187 2.94 -20.62 -4.20
C SER A 187 4.02 -21.67 -3.90
N LEU A 188 5.03 -21.30 -3.10
CA LEU A 188 6.10 -22.22 -2.69
C LEU A 188 5.59 -23.40 -1.85
N LEU A 189 4.57 -23.17 -1.00
CA LEU A 189 3.95 -24.24 -0.22
C LEU A 189 3.14 -25.21 -1.09
N LEU A 190 2.49 -24.72 -2.14
CA LEU A 190 1.75 -25.55 -3.09
C LEU A 190 2.67 -26.40 -3.96
N GLN A 191 3.85 -25.88 -4.34
CA GLN A 191 4.84 -26.62 -5.14
C GLN A 191 5.53 -27.77 -4.38
N ARG A 192 5.50 -27.77 -3.05
CA ARG A 192 6.12 -28.83 -2.23
C ARG A 192 5.23 -30.06 -2.01
N LYS A 193 3.96 -29.99 -2.42
CA LYS A 193 3.02 -31.12 -2.33
C LYS A 193 2.95 -31.85 -3.66
#